data_AF-A0A957HZB3-F1
#
_entry.id   AF-A0A957HZB3-F1
#
_cell.length_a   1.000
_cell.length_b   1.000
_cell.length_c   1.000
_cell.angle_alpha   90.00
_cell.angle_beta   90.00
_cell.angle_gamma   90.00
#
_symmetry.space_group_name_H-M   'P 1'
#
loop_
_entity.id
_entity.type
_entity.pdbx_description
1 polymer ?
#
loop_
_entity_poly.entity_id
_entity_poly.type
_entity_poly.pdbx_seq_one_letter_code
_entity_poly.pdbx_strand_id
1 'polypeptide(L)'
;MSNNGNSNGQSEVGSIKVKRGLAQMLKGGVIMDVVTPEQAIIAEEAGAVAVMALERVPADIRQDGGVARMSDPGMIKEIIQSVSIPVMAKARIGHFVEAQILEAIGVDYVDESEVLTPADEAYHINKHPFKIPFVCGCRNLGEALRRIG
;
A
#
# COMPACT_ATOMS: atom_id res chain seq x y z
N MET A 1 15.43 -0.86 49.56
CA MET A 1 15.34 -1.68 48.33
C MET A 1 13.92 -1.56 47.80
N SER A 2 13.70 -0.74 46.77
CA SER A 2 12.44 -0.75 46.02
C SER A 2 12.79 -0.64 44.54
N ASN A 3 12.36 -1.67 43.82
CA ASN A 3 12.78 -2.07 42.48
C ASN A 3 12.50 -1.02 41.41
N ASN A 4 13.54 -0.73 40.61
CA ASN A 4 13.40 -0.19 39.26
C ASN A 4 12.74 -1.26 38.37
N GLY A 5 11.44 -1.08 38.09
CA GLY A 5 10.74 -1.83 37.06
C GLY A 5 11.14 -1.29 35.68
N ASN A 6 12.28 -1.75 35.15
CA ASN A 6 12.63 -1.52 33.76
C ASN A 6 11.68 -2.36 32.87
N SER A 7 10.59 -1.75 32.40
CA SER A 7 9.70 -2.35 31.42
C SER A 7 10.45 -2.43 30.08
N ASN A 8 11.00 -3.61 29.79
CA ASN A 8 11.60 -3.96 28.51
C ASN A 8 10.62 -3.60 27.37
N GLY A 9 10.98 -2.60 26.57
CA GLY A 9 10.25 -2.21 25.37
C GLY A 9 10.29 -3.34 24.35
N GLN A 10 9.20 -4.12 24.28
CA GLN A 10 8.96 -4.99 23.14
C GLN A 10 8.81 -4.10 21.91
N SER A 11 9.69 -4.27 20.93
CA SER A 11 9.55 -3.64 19.62
C SER A 11 8.33 -4.25 18.93
N GLU A 12 7.18 -3.59 19.07
CA GLU A 12 5.95 -3.95 18.36
C GLU A 12 6.16 -3.81 16.84
N VAL A 13 6.27 -4.95 16.16
CA VAL A 13 6.28 -5.05 14.70
C VAL A 13 4.96 -4.50 14.17
N GLY A 14 5.02 -3.53 13.26
CA GLY A 14 3.83 -2.87 12.70
C GLY A 14 3.22 -1.78 13.58
N SER A 15 3.91 -1.32 14.63
CA SER A 15 3.44 -0.16 15.40
C SER A 15 3.23 1.08 14.52
N ILE A 16 2.33 1.98 14.95
CA ILE A 16 2.03 3.23 14.23
C ILE A 16 3.31 4.04 13.95
N LYS A 17 4.26 4.06 14.88
CA LYS A 17 5.53 4.77 14.73
C LYS A 17 6.38 4.18 13.61
N VAL A 18 6.45 2.85 13.52
CA VAL A 18 7.18 2.14 12.45
C VAL A 18 6.51 2.38 11.10
N LYS A 19 5.19 2.21 10.99
CA LYS A 19 4.43 2.47 9.76
C LYS A 19 4.61 3.89 9.25
N ARG A 20 4.56 4.89 10.14
CA ARG A 20 4.83 6.29 9.79
C ARG A 20 6.27 6.49 9.34
N GLY A 21 7.23 5.86 10.02
CA GLY A 21 8.66 5.92 9.67
C GLY A 21 8.94 5.40 8.26
N LEU A 22 8.35 4.26 7.89
CA LEU A 22 8.43 3.71 6.53
C LEU A 22 7.94 4.74 5.50
N ALA A 23 6.75 5.31 5.70
CA ALA A 23 6.22 6.34 4.81
C ALA A 23 7.10 7.62 4.76
N GLN A 24 7.83 7.97 5.83
CA GLN A 24 8.76 9.11 5.78
C GLN A 24 9.97 8.86 4.87
N MET A 25 10.40 7.60 4.69
CA MET A 25 11.54 7.26 3.83
C MET A 25 11.27 7.55 2.35
N LEU A 26 9.99 7.63 1.95
CA LEU A 26 9.58 7.91 0.57
C LEU A 26 9.55 9.42 0.24
N LYS A 27 9.79 10.30 1.23
CA LYS A 27 9.72 11.75 1.04
C LYS A 27 10.75 12.22 0.02
N GLY A 28 10.30 13.07 -0.90
CA GLY A 28 11.15 13.69 -1.92
C GLY A 28 11.34 12.84 -3.17
N GLY A 29 10.73 11.66 -3.24
CA GLY A 29 10.79 10.78 -4.41
C GLY A 29 9.52 10.76 -5.25
N VAL A 30 9.55 9.93 -6.30
CA VAL A 30 8.42 9.62 -7.18
C VAL A 30 8.06 8.15 -7.02
N ILE A 31 6.76 7.85 -6.89
CA ILE A 31 6.21 6.49 -6.94
C ILE A 31 5.62 6.31 -8.34
N MET A 32 5.99 5.24 -9.04
CA MET A 32 5.55 4.99 -10.42
C MET A 32 4.59 3.82 -10.51
N ASP A 33 3.45 4.02 -11.16
CA ASP A 33 2.52 2.95 -11.55
C ASP A 33 3.18 2.07 -12.64
N VAL A 34 3.16 0.75 -12.45
CA VAL A 34 3.79 -0.23 -13.37
C VAL A 34 2.88 -1.44 -13.59
N VAL A 35 2.85 -1.95 -14.82
CA VAL A 35 2.01 -3.10 -15.21
C VAL A 35 2.80 -4.36 -15.60
N THR A 36 4.14 -4.29 -15.68
CA THR A 36 5.01 -5.46 -15.91
C THR A 36 6.31 -5.36 -15.11
N PRO A 37 7.03 -6.49 -14.89
CA PRO A 37 8.36 -6.48 -14.29
C PRO A 37 9.36 -5.57 -15.02
N GLU A 38 9.31 -5.52 -16.35
CA GLU A 38 10.19 -4.66 -17.16
C GLU A 38 9.94 -3.19 -16.87
N GLN A 39 8.67 -2.77 -16.73
CA GLN A 39 8.35 -1.40 -16.35
C GLN A 39 8.83 -1.07 -14.93
N ALA A 40 8.77 -2.04 -14.00
CA ALA A 40 9.29 -1.88 -12.66
C ALA A 40 10.80 -1.63 -12.65
N ILE A 41 11.56 -2.42 -13.43
CA ILE A 41 13.02 -2.23 -13.59
C ILE A 41 13.32 -0.85 -14.18
N ILE A 42 12.61 -0.43 -15.24
CA ILE A 42 12.80 0.90 -15.84
C ILE A 42 12.51 2.01 -14.82
N ALA A 43 11.45 1.86 -14.01
CA ALA A 43 11.10 2.83 -12.98
C ALA A 43 12.20 2.94 -11.91
N GLU A 44 12.75 1.81 -11.46
CA GLU A 44 13.86 1.77 -10.51
C GLU A 44 15.12 2.44 -11.09
N GLU A 45 15.51 2.10 -12.33
CA GLU A 45 16.65 2.71 -13.02
C GLU A 45 16.47 4.21 -13.25
N ALA A 46 15.22 4.67 -13.44
CA ALA A 46 14.88 6.09 -13.56
C ALA A 46 14.88 6.85 -12.22
N GLY A 47 15.12 6.16 -11.10
CA GLY A 47 15.21 6.76 -9.76
C GLY A 47 13.88 6.87 -9.01
N ALA A 48 12.88 6.04 -9.35
CA ALA A 48 11.69 5.91 -8.53
C ALA A 48 12.06 5.43 -7.11
N VAL A 49 11.39 5.96 -6.08
CA VAL A 49 11.62 5.53 -4.69
C VAL A 49 10.77 4.34 -4.29
N ALA A 50 9.75 4.02 -5.10
CA ALA A 50 8.89 2.85 -5.00
C ALA A 50 8.10 2.69 -6.30
N VAL A 51 7.52 1.51 -6.52
CA VAL A 51 6.58 1.25 -7.62
C VAL A 51 5.21 0.85 -7.08
N MET A 52 4.16 1.11 -7.85
CA MET A 52 2.79 0.69 -7.58
C MET A 52 2.40 -0.35 -8.63
N ALA A 53 2.27 -1.61 -8.23
CA ALA A 53 1.89 -2.71 -9.09
C ALA A 53 0.37 -2.72 -9.32
N LEU A 54 -0.03 -2.74 -10.59
CA LEU A 54 -1.41 -2.89 -11.01
C LEU A 54 -1.52 -3.46 -12.44
N GLU A 55 -2.59 -4.18 -12.76
CA GLU A 55 -2.80 -4.77 -14.10
C GLU A 55 -3.06 -3.75 -15.20
N ARG A 56 -3.63 -2.61 -14.85
CA ARG A 56 -4.06 -1.56 -15.79
C ARG A 56 -3.84 -0.20 -15.16
N VAL A 57 -3.25 0.73 -15.91
CA VAL A 57 -3.05 2.09 -15.41
C VAL A 57 -4.40 2.82 -15.24
N PRO A 58 -4.51 3.85 -14.39
CA PRO A 58 -5.78 4.53 -14.12
C PRO A 58 -6.46 5.12 -15.37
N ALA A 59 -5.68 5.48 -16.40
CA ALA A 59 -6.22 5.93 -17.68
C ALA A 59 -7.02 4.83 -18.39
N ASP A 60 -6.46 3.63 -18.46
CA ASP A 60 -7.08 2.46 -19.10
C ASP A 60 -8.30 2.00 -18.32
N ILE A 61 -8.22 1.96 -16.98
CA ILE A 61 -9.36 1.61 -16.12
C ILE A 61 -10.57 2.50 -16.42
N ARG A 62 -10.35 3.81 -16.62
CA ARG A 62 -11.41 4.77 -16.93
C ARG A 62 -11.97 4.61 -18.35
N GLN A 63 -11.13 4.19 -19.30
CA GLN A 63 -11.52 4.00 -20.69
C GLN A 63 -12.31 2.69 -20.89
N ASP A 64 -11.83 1.59 -20.32
CA ASP A 64 -12.41 0.26 -20.49
C ASP A 64 -13.73 0.10 -19.73
N GLY A 65 -13.87 0.82 -18.60
CA GLY A 65 -14.95 0.63 -17.66
C GLY A 65 -14.93 -0.76 -17.02
N GLY A 66 -16.09 -1.21 -16.54
CA GLY A 66 -16.24 -2.48 -15.82
C GLY A 66 -15.74 -2.42 -14.38
N VAL A 67 -15.48 -3.61 -13.81
CA VAL A 67 -15.06 -3.75 -12.41
C VAL A 67 -13.54 -3.85 -12.33
N ALA A 68 -12.91 -2.86 -11.70
CA ALA A 68 -11.49 -2.85 -11.38
C ALA A 68 -11.26 -3.41 -9.97
N ARG A 69 -10.34 -4.37 -9.84
CA ARG A 69 -10.06 -5.11 -8.60
C ARG A 69 -8.57 -5.06 -8.25
N MET A 70 -8.19 -5.68 -7.13
CA MET A 70 -6.80 -6.00 -6.84
C MET A 70 -6.20 -6.83 -7.98
N SER A 71 -4.95 -6.55 -8.32
CA SER A 71 -4.20 -7.26 -9.36
C SER A 71 -3.82 -8.68 -8.93
N ASP A 72 -3.61 -9.54 -9.93
CA ASP A 72 -3.23 -10.93 -9.69
C ASP A 72 -1.99 -11.04 -8.78
N PRO A 73 -2.06 -11.83 -7.69
CA PRO A 73 -0.93 -12.00 -6.78
C PRO A 73 0.34 -12.56 -7.43
N GLY A 74 0.22 -13.35 -8.50
CA GLY A 74 1.35 -13.85 -9.27
C GLY A 74 2.09 -12.71 -9.96
N MET A 75 1.36 -11.85 -10.68
CA MET A 75 1.90 -10.66 -11.33
C MET A 75 2.58 -9.70 -10.34
N ILE A 76 1.99 -9.47 -9.17
CA ILE A 76 2.61 -8.64 -8.12
C ILE A 76 3.91 -9.27 -7.61
N LYS A 77 3.95 -10.59 -7.41
CA LYS A 77 5.16 -11.30 -6.97
C LYS A 77 6.29 -11.23 -7.99
N GLU A 78 5.97 -11.30 -9.28
CA GLU A 78 6.97 -11.12 -10.33
C GLU A 78 7.59 -9.72 -10.27
N ILE A 79 6.79 -8.67 -10.06
CA ILE A 79 7.28 -7.30 -9.86
C ILE A 79 8.13 -7.18 -8.59
N ILE A 80 7.69 -7.76 -7.45
CA ILE A 80 8.48 -7.77 -6.21
C ILE A 80 9.86 -8.40 -6.44
N GLN A 81 9.93 -9.47 -7.23
CA GLN A 81 11.18 -10.18 -7.50
C GLN A 81 12.10 -9.44 -8.49
N SER A 82 11.58 -8.48 -9.26
CA SER A 82 12.34 -7.80 -10.31
C SER A 82 13.04 -6.52 -9.88
N VAL A 83 12.68 -5.93 -8.73
CA VAL A 83 13.24 -4.66 -8.24
C VAL A 83 13.68 -4.74 -6.78
N SER A 84 14.55 -3.80 -6.37
CA SER A 84 15.01 -3.67 -4.98
C SER A 84 14.31 -2.56 -4.19
N ILE A 85 13.65 -1.64 -4.88
CA ILE A 85 12.81 -0.59 -4.28
C ILE A 85 11.46 -1.14 -3.80
N PRO A 86 10.81 -0.49 -2.81
CA PRO A 86 9.53 -0.93 -2.28
C PRO A 86 8.45 -1.09 -3.36
N VAL A 87 7.62 -2.13 -3.21
CA VAL A 87 6.48 -2.40 -4.08
C VAL A 87 5.17 -2.20 -3.32
N MET A 88 4.32 -1.34 -3.87
CA MET A 88 2.98 -1.08 -3.39
C MET A 88 1.95 -1.80 -4.28
N ALA A 89 0.76 -2.07 -3.75
CA ALA A 89 -0.34 -2.58 -4.55
C ALA A 89 -1.69 -2.02 -4.09
N LYS A 90 -2.67 -2.03 -4.98
CA LYS A 90 -4.01 -1.47 -4.74
C LYS A 90 -5.00 -2.52 -4.23
N ALA A 91 -5.76 -2.16 -3.21
CA ALA A 91 -6.95 -2.86 -2.76
C ALA A 91 -8.19 -1.99 -2.96
N ARG A 92 -9.35 -2.60 -3.21
CA ARG A 92 -10.62 -1.88 -3.30
C ARG A 92 -11.02 -1.29 -1.94
N ILE A 93 -11.72 -0.15 -1.97
CA ILE A 93 -12.30 0.46 -0.76
C ILE A 93 -13.18 -0.57 -0.03
N GLY A 94 -12.90 -0.74 1.27
CA GLY A 94 -13.60 -1.67 2.16
C GLY A 94 -13.23 -3.14 2.02
N HIS A 95 -12.44 -3.53 1.01
CA HIS A 95 -12.14 -4.93 0.75
C HIS A 95 -10.97 -5.47 1.58
N PHE A 96 -11.17 -5.62 2.89
CA PHE A 96 -10.12 -6.04 3.82
C PHE A 96 -9.47 -7.39 3.48
N VAL A 97 -10.17 -8.30 2.80
CA VAL A 97 -9.60 -9.58 2.34
C VAL A 97 -8.56 -9.39 1.22
N GLU A 98 -8.72 -8.37 0.36
CA GLU A 98 -7.71 -8.07 -0.66
C GLU A 98 -6.44 -7.55 0.03
N ALA A 99 -6.60 -6.65 1.01
CA ALA A 99 -5.48 -6.17 1.81
C ALA A 99 -4.78 -7.30 2.60
N GLN A 100 -5.52 -8.30 3.09
CA GLN A 100 -4.94 -9.49 3.74
C GLN A 100 -4.11 -10.32 2.77
N ILE A 101 -4.57 -10.49 1.53
CA ILE A 101 -3.81 -11.18 0.49
C ILE A 101 -2.54 -10.39 0.16
N LEU A 102 -2.65 -9.08 -0.02
CA LEU A 102 -1.50 -8.21 -0.31
C LEU A 102 -0.44 -8.26 0.81
N GLU A 103 -0.85 -8.18 2.07
CA GLU A 103 0.05 -8.36 3.22
C GLU A 103 0.71 -9.75 3.21
N ALA A 104 -0.04 -10.81 2.89
CA ALA A 104 0.48 -12.17 2.88
C ALA A 104 1.49 -12.43 1.74
N ILE A 105 1.37 -11.75 0.60
CA ILE A 105 2.32 -11.87 -0.51
C ILE A 105 3.54 -10.94 -0.36
N GLY A 106 3.55 -10.08 0.65
CA GLY A 106 4.72 -9.30 1.04
C GLY A 106 4.88 -7.97 0.31
N VAL A 107 3.78 -7.29 -0.06
CA VAL A 107 3.89 -5.89 -0.50
C VAL A 107 4.33 -5.00 0.66
N ASP A 108 5.06 -3.93 0.35
CA ASP A 108 5.55 -3.00 1.36
C ASP A 108 4.46 -2.01 1.82
N TYR A 109 3.50 -1.69 0.95
CA TYR A 109 2.38 -0.79 1.23
C TYR A 109 1.11 -1.25 0.51
N VAL A 110 -0.05 -1.02 1.14
CA VAL A 110 -1.36 -1.15 0.48
C VAL A 110 -1.97 0.22 0.23
N ASP A 111 -2.38 0.48 -1.00
CA ASP A 111 -3.19 1.62 -1.37
C ASP A 111 -4.67 1.21 -1.38
N GLU A 112 -5.45 1.66 -0.39
CA GLU A 112 -6.91 1.51 -0.44
C GLU A 112 -7.45 2.58 -1.38
N SER A 113 -7.64 2.20 -2.65
CA SER A 113 -7.67 3.14 -3.76
C SER A 113 -9.09 3.37 -4.27
N GLU A 114 -9.51 4.63 -4.33
CA GLU A 114 -10.75 5.07 -4.97
C GLU A 114 -10.74 4.96 -6.51
N VAL A 115 -9.59 4.61 -7.08
CA VAL A 115 -9.44 4.33 -8.52
C VAL A 115 -10.04 2.97 -8.88
N LEU A 116 -10.06 2.03 -7.94
CA LEU A 116 -10.70 0.73 -8.13
C LEU A 116 -12.20 0.82 -7.80
N THR A 117 -12.98 -0.15 -8.29
CA THR A 117 -14.41 -0.21 -7.98
C THR A 117 -14.57 -0.49 -6.47
N PRO A 118 -15.30 0.34 -5.69
CA PRO A 118 -15.50 0.08 -4.27
C PRO A 118 -16.12 -1.29 -4.01
N ALA A 119 -15.69 -1.96 -2.94
CA ALA A 119 -16.31 -3.19 -2.46
C ALA A 119 -17.31 -2.94 -1.32
N ASP A 120 -17.09 -1.88 -0.55
CA ASP A 120 -18.02 -1.37 0.46
C ASP A 120 -18.20 0.14 0.25
N GLU A 121 -19.44 0.57 0.08
CA GLU A 121 -19.80 1.99 -0.13
C GLU A 121 -19.93 2.76 1.20
N ALA A 122 -20.06 2.06 2.33
CA ALA A 122 -20.29 2.64 3.65
C ALA A 122 -18.99 2.75 4.46
N TYR A 123 -18.10 1.76 4.36
CA TYR A 123 -16.93 1.66 5.23
C TYR A 123 -15.62 1.46 4.47
N HIS A 124 -14.55 2.03 5.03
CA HIS A 124 -13.18 1.75 4.61
C HIS A 124 -12.61 0.62 5.48
N ILE A 125 -11.52 0.01 5.01
CA ILE A 125 -10.78 -1.01 5.75
C ILE A 125 -10.30 -0.42 7.09
N ASN A 126 -10.56 -1.14 8.18
CA ASN A 126 -9.88 -0.88 9.46
C ASN A 126 -8.42 -1.32 9.34
N LYS A 127 -7.47 -0.38 9.31
CA LYS A 127 -6.06 -0.62 8.95
C LYS A 127 -5.17 -0.91 10.16
N HIS A 128 -5.67 -0.62 11.37
CA HIS A 128 -4.96 -0.89 12.61
C HIS A 128 -4.51 -2.35 12.79
N PRO A 129 -5.31 -3.38 12.43
CA PRO A 129 -4.92 -4.78 12.62
C PRO A 129 -3.80 -5.26 11.70
N PHE A 130 -3.54 -4.57 10.59
CA PHE A 130 -2.48 -4.93 9.64
C PHE A 130 -1.12 -4.51 10.18
N LYS A 131 -0.05 -5.19 9.78
CA LYS A 131 1.33 -4.83 10.11
C LYS A 131 1.92 -3.88 9.07
N ILE A 132 1.48 -4.00 7.82
CA ILE A 132 1.91 -3.14 6.73
C ILE A 132 1.27 -1.74 6.79
N PRO A 133 1.97 -0.69 6.31
CA PRO A 133 1.41 0.65 6.16
C PRO A 133 0.38 0.73 5.02
N PHE A 134 -0.55 1.67 5.15
CA PHE A 134 -1.56 1.97 4.14
C PHE A 134 -1.40 3.39 3.60
N VAL A 135 -1.73 3.55 2.33
CA VAL A 135 -1.92 4.83 1.64
C VAL A 135 -3.41 4.97 1.30
N CYS A 136 -3.95 6.19 1.42
CA CYS A 136 -5.34 6.49 1.06
C CYS A 136 -5.44 7.87 0.42
N GLY A 137 -6.31 7.99 -0.59
CA GLY A 137 -6.69 9.27 -1.16
C GLY A 137 -7.50 10.13 -0.18
N CYS A 138 -7.41 11.45 -0.33
CA CYS A 138 -8.29 12.41 0.33
C CYS A 138 -8.40 13.69 -0.50
N ARG A 139 -9.57 14.34 -0.45
CA ARG A 139 -9.87 15.60 -1.16
C ARG A 139 -9.97 16.80 -0.22
N ASN A 140 -10.06 16.54 1.07
CA ASN A 140 -10.16 17.55 2.11
C ASN A 140 -9.62 17.03 3.44
N LEU A 141 -9.42 17.93 4.40
CA LEU A 141 -8.89 17.60 5.73
C LEU A 141 -9.79 16.62 6.49
N GLY A 142 -11.11 16.74 6.36
CA GLY A 142 -12.05 15.84 7.03
C GLY A 142 -11.90 14.39 6.58
N GLU A 143 -11.73 14.17 5.28
CA GLU A 143 -11.40 12.86 4.71
C GLU A 143 -10.05 12.36 5.21
N ALA A 144 -9.02 13.20 5.14
CA ALA A 144 -7.67 12.84 5.59
C ALA A 144 -7.68 12.35 7.05
N LEU A 145 -8.32 13.10 7.96
CA LEU A 145 -8.41 12.73 9.38
C LEU A 145 -9.17 11.42 9.62
N ARG A 146 -10.18 11.10 8.80
CA ARG A 146 -10.90 9.82 8.88
C ARG A 146 -10.13 8.65 8.27
N ARG A 147 -9.12 8.89 7.44
CA ARG A 147 -8.27 7.85 6.83
C ARG A 147 -7.01 7.56 7.63
N ILE A 148 -6.59 8.46 8.52
CA ILE A 148 -5.47 8.25 9.44
C ILE A 148 -5.93 7.28 10.53
N GLY A 149 -5.81 5.98 10.27
CA GLY A 149 -6.15 4.91 11.20
C GLY A 149 -5.77 3.54 10.66
#